data_AF-A0A925S7Q1-F1
#
_entry.id   AF-A0A925S7Q1-F1
#
_cell.length_a   1.000
_cell.length_b   1.000
_cell.length_c   1.000
_cell.angle_alpha   90.00
_cell.angle_beta   90.00
_cell.angle_gamma   90.00
#
_symmetry.space_group_name_H-M   'P 1'
#
loop_
_entity.id
_entity.type
_entity.pdbx_description
1 polymer ?
#
loop_
_entity_poly.entity_id
_entity_poly.type
_entity_poly.pdbx_seq_one_letter_code
_entity_poly.pdbx_strand_id
1 'polypeptide(L)' 'VTFRHLQRAEIEAYVDTGEPMDKAGAYALQGIGAALVNKIDGSDSNVIGLPVARTVELLRRSGMVILGL' A
#
# COMPACT_ATOMS: atom_id res chain seq x y z
N VAL A 1 1.60 -8.91 -2.57
CA VAL A 1 1.17 -7.98 -3.64
C VAL A 1 1.60 -8.58 -4.96
N THR A 2 0.70 -8.61 -5.94
CA THR A 2 0.95 -9.17 -7.27
C THR A 2 0.84 -8.04 -8.28
N PHE A 3 1.89 -7.80 -9.06
CA PHE A 3 1.87 -6.81 -10.14
C PHE A 3 1.28 -7.38 -11.42
N ARG A 4 0.76 -6.50 -12.28
CA ARG A 4 0.45 -6.85 -13.67
C ARG A 4 1.75 -7.20 -14.41
N HIS A 5 1.61 -7.83 -15.57
CA HIS A 5 2.71 -7.84 -16.53
C HIS A 5 2.90 -6.42 -17.05
N LEU A 6 4.08 -5.84 -16.84
CA LEU A 6 4.40 -4.46 -17.24
C LEU A 6 5.36 -4.47 -18.43
N GLN A 7 5.08 -3.65 -19.42
CA GLN A 7 6.03 -3.34 -20.48
C GLN A 7 7.11 -2.39 -19.97
N ARG A 8 8.29 -2.44 -20.59
CA ARG A 8 9.39 -1.53 -20.23
C ARG A 8 8.98 -0.06 -20.25
N ALA A 9 8.21 0.35 -21.26
CA ALA A 9 7.72 1.72 -21.40
C ALA A 9 6.76 2.14 -20.26
N GLU A 10 5.96 1.22 -19.72
CA GLU A 10 5.10 1.52 -18.55
C GLU A 10 5.94 1.76 -17.29
N ILE A 11 7.03 0.99 -17.13
CA ILE A 11 7.95 1.14 -16.01
C ILE A 11 8.70 2.48 -16.11
N GLU A 12 9.24 2.81 -17.28
CA GLU A 12 9.94 4.07 -17.54
C GLU A 12 9.02 5.27 -17.30
N ALA A 13 7.80 5.24 -17.86
CA ALA A 13 6.81 6.28 -17.64
C ALA A 13 6.45 6.45 -16.15
N TYR A 14 6.38 5.36 -15.39
CA TYR A 14 6.14 5.44 -13.95
C TYR A 14 7.34 6.01 -13.19
N VAL A 15 8.56 5.60 -13.54
CA VAL A 15 9.80 6.14 -12.95
C VAL A 15 9.92 7.64 -13.20
N ASP A 16 9.56 8.11 -14.40
CA ASP A 16 9.59 9.52 -14.78
C ASP A 16 8.62 10.40 -13.95
N THR A 17 7.63 9.80 -13.28
CA THR A 17 6.76 10.55 -12.35
C THR A 17 7.47 11.00 -11.08
N GLY A 18 8.61 10.38 -10.73
CA GLY A 18 9.32 10.59 -9.47
C GLY A 18 8.65 9.96 -8.25
N GLU A 19 7.38 9.51 -8.33
CA GLU A 19 6.66 8.83 -7.25
C GLU A 19 7.42 7.65 -6.61
N PRO A 20 8.14 6.79 -7.37
CA PRO A 20 8.81 5.64 -6.76
C PRO A 20 10.07 5.98 -5.93
N MET A 21 10.60 7.20 -6.02
CA MET A 21 11.96 7.53 -5.55
C MET A 21 12.14 7.45 -4.02
N ASP A 22 11.06 7.66 -3.26
CA ASP A 22 11.05 7.61 -1.80
C ASP A 22 10.23 6.42 -1.26
N LYS A 23 9.91 5.42 -2.11
CA LYS A 23 9.04 4.30 -1.76
C LYS A 23 9.80 2.99 -1.68
N ALA A 24 9.59 2.25 -0.61
CA ALA A 24 10.09 0.89 -0.49
C ALA A 24 9.49 0.01 -1.60
N GLY A 25 10.34 -0.68 -2.37
CA GLY A 25 9.90 -1.47 -3.53
C GLY A 25 9.53 -0.64 -4.76
N ALA A 26 9.83 0.67 -4.77
CA ALA A 26 9.64 1.57 -5.90
C ALA A 26 8.21 1.58 -6.44
N TYR A 27 7.20 1.56 -5.56
CA TYR A 27 5.80 1.84 -5.92
C TYR A 27 5.02 2.39 -4.72
N ALA A 28 3.97 3.16 -4.98
CA ALA A 28 3.00 3.56 -3.96
C ALA A 28 1.61 3.00 -4.30
N LEU A 29 1.01 2.24 -3.36
CA LEU A 29 -0.37 1.78 -3.50
C LEU A 29 -1.38 2.93 -3.43
N GLN A 30 -1.05 4.02 -2.71
CA GLN A 30 -1.84 5.24 -2.65
C GLN A 30 -1.24 6.30 -3.58
N GLY A 31 -1.31 6.04 -4.88
CA GLY A 31 -0.71 6.89 -5.91
C GLY A 31 -0.87 6.30 -7.31
N ILE A 32 -0.07 6.81 -8.24
CA ILE A 32 0.00 6.33 -9.63
C ILE A 32 0.41 4.85 -9.66
N GLY A 33 1.25 4.40 -8.71
CA GLY A 33 1.71 3.03 -8.56
C GLY A 33 0.59 2.00 -8.36
N ALA A 34 -0.61 2.42 -7.96
CA ALA A 34 -1.79 1.54 -7.90
C ALA A 34 -2.10 0.90 -9.26
N ALA A 35 -1.84 1.60 -10.37
CA ALA A 35 -2.07 1.10 -11.73
C ALA A 35 -1.14 -0.07 -12.11
N LEU A 36 -0.07 -0.31 -11.34
CA LEU A 36 0.88 -1.41 -11.55
C LEU A 36 0.42 -2.71 -10.87
N VAL A 37 -0.47 -2.61 -9.88
CA VAL A 37 -0.89 -3.73 -9.03
C VAL A 37 -2.08 -4.45 -9.66
N ASN A 38 -1.96 -5.77 -9.81
CA ASN A 38 -3.05 -6.64 -10.25
C ASN A 38 -3.90 -7.12 -9.08
N LYS A 39 -3.27 -7.47 -7.96
CA LYS A 39 -3.94 -8.07 -6.81
C LYS A 39 -3.20 -7.81 -5.51
N ILE A 40 -3.94 -7.63 -4.42
CA ILE A 40 -3.43 -7.73 -3.06
C ILE A 40 -4.12 -8.88 -2.37
N ASP A 41 -3.32 -9.77 -1.79
CA ASP A 41 -3.76 -10.80 -0.86
C ASP A 41 -3.26 -10.37 0.53
N GLY A 42 -4.18 -9.97 1.40
CA GLY A 42 -3.88 -9.44 2.73
C GLY A 42 -4.51 -8.07 2.99
N SER A 43 -3.80 -7.21 3.73
CA SER A 43 -4.29 -5.89 4.15
C SER A 43 -3.67 -4.77 3.31
N ASP A 44 -4.50 -4.02 2.58
CA ASP A 44 -4.05 -2.85 1.81
C ASP A 44 -3.48 -1.76 2.71
N SER A 45 -4.10 -1.55 3.88
CA SER A 45 -3.59 -0.59 4.86
C SER A 45 -2.21 -0.98 5.40
N ASN A 46 -1.93 -2.28 5.55
CA ASN A 46 -0.58 -2.76 5.84
C ASN A 46 0.42 -2.42 4.73
N VAL A 47 0.01 -2.57 3.46
CA VAL A 47 0.85 -2.22 2.31
C VAL A 47 1.13 -0.70 2.27
N ILE A 48 0.14 0.12 2.64
CA ILE A 48 0.30 1.58 2.76
C ILE A 48 1.24 1.94 3.93
N GLY A 49 1.19 1.19 5.03
CA GLY A 49 2.15 1.33 6.14
C GLY A 49 1.62 1.00 7.54
N LEU A 50 0.32 0.76 7.72
CA LEU A 50 -0.24 0.37 9.01
C LEU A 50 -1.44 -0.57 8.83
N PRO A 51 -1.43 -1.81 9.38
CA PRO A 51 -2.55 -2.73 9.29
C PRO A 51 -3.72 -2.28 10.18
N VAL A 52 -4.47 -1.25 9.76
CA VAL A 52 -5.45 -0.51 10.60
C VAL A 52 -6.40 -1.42 11.37
N ALA A 53 -7.05 -2.38 10.71
CA ALA A 53 -7.98 -3.29 11.37
C ALA A 53 -7.31 -4.06 12.52
N ARG A 54 -6.11 -4.59 12.26
CA ARG A 54 -5.33 -5.31 13.27
C ARG A 54 -4.84 -4.38 14.38
N THR A 55 -4.43 -3.17 14.03
CA THR A 55 -4.02 -2.17 15.02
C THR A 55 -5.19 -1.81 15.94
N VAL A 56 -6.40 -1.61 15.41
CA VAL A 56 -7.61 -1.34 16.21
C VAL A 56 -7.92 -2.50 17.17
N GLU A 57 -7.82 -3.75 16.71
CA GLU A 57 -7.97 -4.93 17.59
C GLU A 57 -6.98 -4.91 18.76
N LEU A 58 -5.71 -4.58 18.51
CA LEU A 58 -4.67 -4.53 19.54
C LEU A 58 -4.88 -3.38 20.53
N LEU A 59 -5.29 -2.20 20.04
CA LEU A 59 -5.59 -1.06 20.89
C LEU A 59 -6.77 -1.36 21.83
N ARG A 60 -7.83 -1.99 21.30
CA ARG A 60 -8.98 -2.43 22.12
C ARG A 60 -8.57 -3.44 23.19
N ARG A 61 -7.72 -4.42 22.85
CA ARG A 61 -7.17 -5.39 23.83
C ARG A 61 -6.31 -4.73 24.90
N SER A 62 -5.77 -3.55 24.61
CA SER A 62 -4.98 -2.75 25.54
C SER A 62 -5.84 -1.78 26.37
N GLY A 63 -7.17 -1.85 26.28
CA GLY A 63 -8.11 -1.02 27.04
C GLY A 63 -8.37 0.36 26.43
N MET A 64 -7.94 0.61 25.19
CA MET A 64 -8.23 1.87 24.51
C MET A 64 -9.60 1.86 23.81
N VAL A 65 -10.37 2.93 24.00
CA VAL A 65 -11.62 3.17 23.28
C VAL A 65 -11.31 3.72 21.89
N ILE A 66 -11.85 3.08 20.86
CA ILE A 66 -11.59 3.43 19.45
C ILE A 66 -12.92 3.58 18.73
N LEU A 67 -13.13 4.72 18.05
CA LEU A 67 -14.39 5.10 17.40
C LEU A 67 -15.58 5.29 18.36
N GLY A 68 -15.31 5.54 19.65
CA GLY A 68 -16.34 5.67 20.68
C GLY A 68 -17.03 4.35 21.06
N LEU A 69 -16.45 3.22 20.64
CA LEU A 69 -16.88 1.85 20.97
C LEU A 69 -15.84 1.13 21.84
#